data_AF-A0A081GLW1-F1
#
_entry.id   AF-A0A081GLW1-F1
#
_cell.length_a   1.000
_cell.length_b   1.000
_cell.length_c   1.000
_cell.angle_alpha   90.00
_cell.angle_beta   90.00
_cell.angle_gamma   90.00
#
_symmetry.space_group_name_H-M   'P 1'
#
loop_
_entity.id
_entity.type
_entity.pdbx_description
1 polymer ?
#
loop_
_entity_poly.entity_id
_entity_poly.type
_entity_poly.pdbx_seq_one_letter_code
_entity_poly.pdbx_strand_id
1 'polypeptide(L)'
;MSTMARRSSPPANGAKPAAKARRKRQKDPSLADLKRQVLGLAKVSGTRELKRTNVDLSHLDFRLKASWRSALEVLQQAEEAMADWDSNPSEEYKTLFAEIDQAAAAYSASIERGFKLSDQLLRAADDLEAFAGELQTEAEELKAIEQVSRRQRRVRSLN
;
A
#
# COMPACT_ATOMS: atom_id res chain seq x y z
N MET A 1 -91.06 3.91 -31.14
CA MET A 1 -89.94 2.96 -30.99
C MET A 1 -90.11 2.32 -29.60
N SER A 2 -90.76 1.16 -29.45
CA SER A 2 -90.16 -0.19 -29.58
C SER A 2 -88.80 -0.26 -28.86
N THR A 3 -88.52 -1.09 -27.85
CA THR A 3 -89.03 -2.43 -27.54
C THR A 3 -88.61 -2.87 -26.12
N MET A 4 -89.36 -3.84 -25.60
CA MET A 4 -89.16 -4.70 -24.43
C MET A 4 -87.77 -5.33 -24.21
N ALA A 5 -87.48 -5.74 -22.96
CA ALA A 5 -87.05 -7.10 -22.48
C ALA A 5 -86.15 -6.97 -21.22
N ARG A 6 -86.54 -7.31 -19.98
CA ARG A 6 -86.77 -8.61 -19.29
C ARG A 6 -85.63 -9.65 -19.32
N ARG A 7 -85.14 -9.95 -18.09
CA ARG A 7 -84.53 -11.21 -17.56
C ARG A 7 -83.13 -11.54 -18.11
N SER A 8 -82.14 -12.06 -17.38
CA SER A 8 -82.10 -13.14 -16.36
C SER A 8 -80.70 -13.26 -15.71
N SER A 9 -80.61 -13.57 -14.41
CA SER A 9 -79.46 -14.25 -13.75
C SER A 9 -79.60 -15.79 -13.90
N PRO A 10 -78.72 -16.67 -13.34
CA PRO A 10 -77.24 -16.82 -13.26
C PRO A 10 -76.88 -18.25 -13.81
N PRO A 11 -75.94 -19.10 -13.31
CA PRO A 11 -74.60 -19.00 -12.67
C PRO A 11 -73.52 -19.82 -13.45
N ALA A 12 -72.26 -19.86 -12.98
CA ALA A 12 -71.43 -21.08 -12.83
C ALA A 12 -69.91 -20.83 -12.89
N ASN A 13 -69.27 -21.09 -11.75
CA ASN A 13 -68.16 -22.04 -11.62
C ASN A 13 -66.86 -21.79 -12.41
N GLY A 14 -65.87 -21.27 -11.68
CA GLY A 14 -64.47 -21.26 -12.09
C GLY A 14 -63.55 -21.35 -10.88
N ALA A 15 -63.77 -22.34 -10.02
CA ALA A 15 -62.78 -22.75 -9.04
C ALA A 15 -61.47 -23.13 -9.77
N LYS A 16 -60.35 -22.51 -9.40
CA LYS A 16 -58.99 -23.03 -9.60
C LYS A 16 -58.02 -22.24 -8.70
N PRO A 17 -56.93 -22.86 -8.26
CA PRO A 17 -56.82 -23.29 -6.88
C PRO A 17 -55.73 -22.52 -6.14
N ALA A 18 -55.76 -22.68 -4.82
CA ALA A 18 -54.68 -22.33 -3.90
C ALA A 18 -53.30 -22.76 -4.44
N ALA A 19 -52.60 -21.84 -5.08
CA ALA A 19 -51.18 -21.95 -5.31
C ALA A 19 -50.50 -21.74 -3.96
N LYS A 20 -50.40 -22.84 -3.21
CA LYS A 20 -49.42 -23.04 -2.12
C LYS A 20 -48.04 -22.74 -2.70
N ALA A 21 -47.65 -21.48 -2.66
CA ALA A 21 -46.25 -21.10 -2.66
C ALA A 21 -45.65 -21.66 -1.37
N ARG A 22 -45.27 -22.93 -1.41
CA ARG A 22 -44.23 -23.49 -0.54
C ARG A 22 -42.98 -22.65 -0.81
N ARG A 23 -42.90 -21.47 -0.18
CA ARG A 23 -41.62 -20.86 0.16
C ARG A 23 -40.86 -21.98 0.84
N LYS A 24 -39.84 -22.52 0.18
CA LYS A 24 -38.86 -23.40 0.82
C LYS A 24 -38.51 -22.68 2.11
N ARG A 25 -38.94 -23.22 3.26
CA ARG A 25 -38.50 -22.74 4.57
C ARG A 25 -36.99 -22.81 4.48
N GLN A 26 -36.33 -21.68 4.24
CA GLN A 26 -34.89 -21.57 4.38
C GLN A 26 -34.64 -22.04 5.80
N LYS A 27 -34.06 -23.23 5.93
CA LYS A 27 -33.86 -23.87 7.21
C LYS A 27 -32.90 -22.94 7.94
N ASP A 28 -33.38 -22.31 9.00
CA ASP A 28 -32.56 -21.43 9.81
C ASP A 28 -31.22 -22.12 10.07
N PRO A 29 -30.08 -21.52 9.68
CA PRO A 29 -28.80 -22.18 9.75
C PRO A 29 -28.58 -22.70 11.17
N SER A 30 -28.07 -23.93 11.29
CA SER A 30 -27.82 -24.51 12.61
C SER A 30 -26.78 -23.67 13.34
N LEU A 31 -26.79 -23.71 14.68
CA LEU A 31 -25.74 -23.05 15.46
C LEU A 31 -24.34 -23.57 15.08
N ALA A 32 -24.23 -24.86 14.74
CA ALA A 32 -22.97 -25.45 14.27
C ALA A 32 -22.52 -24.87 12.91
N ASP A 33 -23.47 -24.60 12.01
CA ASP A 33 -23.18 -24.02 10.69
C ASP A 33 -22.72 -22.57 10.84
N LEU A 34 -23.42 -21.78 11.67
CA LEU A 34 -23.04 -20.39 11.97
C LEU A 34 -21.64 -20.31 12.58
N LYS A 35 -21.32 -21.21 13.54
CA LYS A 35 -19.97 -21.29 14.13
C LYS A 35 -18.91 -21.59 13.07
N ARG A 36 -19.14 -22.58 12.22
CA ARG A 36 -18.20 -22.93 11.15
C ARG A 36 -18.00 -21.78 10.17
N GLN A 37 -19.07 -21.10 9.77
CA GLN A 37 -19.01 -19.98 8.83
C GLN A 37 -18.27 -18.78 9.42
N VAL A 38 -18.61 -18.36 10.64
CA VAL A 38 -17.96 -17.22 11.30
C VAL A 38 -16.48 -17.49 11.54
N LEU A 39 -16.14 -18.67 12.08
CA LEU A 39 -14.74 -19.05 12.32
C LEU A 39 -13.95 -19.21 11.01
N GLY A 40 -14.60 -19.75 9.97
CA GLY A 40 -14.02 -19.90 8.64
C GLY A 40 -13.72 -18.56 7.97
N LEU A 41 -14.69 -17.64 7.96
CA LEU A 41 -14.53 -16.30 7.37
C LEU A 41 -13.47 -15.49 8.12
N ALA A 42 -13.50 -15.51 9.45
CA ALA A 42 -12.50 -14.82 10.26
C ALA A 42 -11.14 -15.56 10.29
N LYS A 43 -11.02 -16.75 9.67
CA LYS A 43 -9.80 -17.59 9.63
C LYS A 43 -9.22 -17.87 11.03
N VAL A 44 -10.10 -18.06 12.03
CA VAL A 44 -9.71 -18.31 13.42
C VAL A 44 -10.29 -19.61 13.94
N SER A 45 -9.67 -20.15 14.98
CA SER A 45 -10.02 -21.47 15.53
C SER A 45 -11.05 -21.42 16.65
N GLY A 46 -11.22 -20.26 17.30
CA GLY A 46 -12.09 -20.15 18.47
C GLY A 46 -12.60 -18.73 18.76
N THR A 47 -13.61 -18.66 19.64
CA THR A 47 -14.29 -17.40 20.00
C THR A 47 -13.39 -16.39 20.71
N ARG A 48 -12.41 -16.86 21.48
CA ARG A 48 -11.44 -15.97 22.15
C ARG A 48 -10.54 -15.26 21.15
N GLU A 49 -10.12 -16.00 20.13
CA GLU A 49 -9.30 -15.47 19.03
C GLU A 49 -10.14 -14.53 18.15
N LEU A 50 -11.37 -14.94 17.82
CA LEU A 50 -12.33 -14.12 17.08
C LEU A 50 -12.52 -12.73 17.69
N LYS A 51 -12.74 -12.65 19.01
CA LYS A 51 -12.91 -11.37 19.73
C LYS A 51 -11.63 -10.54 19.83
N ARG A 52 -10.46 -11.18 19.78
CA ARG A 52 -9.17 -10.50 19.84
C ARG A 52 -8.83 -9.87 18.48
N THR A 53 -9.09 -10.61 17.40
CA THR A 53 -8.79 -10.16 16.03
C THR A 53 -9.82 -9.17 15.52
N ASN A 54 -11.09 -9.32 15.90
CA ASN A 54 -12.18 -8.45 15.47
C ASN A 54 -12.75 -7.71 16.67
N VAL A 55 -12.27 -6.47 16.88
CA VAL A 55 -12.67 -5.61 18.01
C VAL A 55 -14.17 -5.34 17.98
N ASP A 56 -14.76 -5.22 16.78
CA ASP A 56 -16.20 -5.01 16.59
C ASP A 56 -17.05 -6.17 17.10
N LEU A 57 -16.49 -7.38 17.21
CA LEU A 57 -17.18 -8.56 17.73
C LEU A 57 -16.99 -8.77 19.23
N SER A 58 -16.18 -7.94 19.90
CA SER A 58 -15.79 -8.11 21.30
C SER A 58 -17.00 -8.09 22.26
N HIS A 59 -17.98 -7.24 21.97
CA HIS A 59 -19.19 -7.02 22.78
C HIS A 59 -20.25 -8.13 22.64
N LEU A 60 -20.14 -9.01 21.65
CA LEU A 60 -21.12 -10.05 21.37
C LEU A 60 -21.01 -11.24 22.34
N ASP A 61 -22.14 -11.80 22.77
CA ASP A 61 -22.16 -13.04 23.57
C ASP A 61 -22.33 -14.29 22.70
N PHE A 62 -21.21 -14.94 22.39
CA PHE A 62 -21.17 -16.18 21.56
C PHE A 62 -21.76 -17.43 22.23
N ARG A 63 -22.42 -17.31 23.38
CA ARG A 63 -23.34 -18.35 23.88
C ARG A 63 -24.68 -18.31 23.13
N LEU A 64 -25.05 -17.17 22.57
CA LEU A 64 -26.33 -16.93 21.92
C LEU A 64 -26.25 -17.11 20.40
N LYS A 65 -27.23 -17.81 19.81
CA LYS A 65 -27.33 -17.97 18.35
C LYS A 65 -27.44 -16.62 17.61
N ALA A 66 -28.12 -15.64 18.21
CA ALA A 66 -28.27 -14.30 17.64
C ALA A 66 -26.92 -13.63 17.43
N SER A 67 -26.02 -13.70 18.42
CA SER A 67 -24.67 -13.13 18.33
C SER A 67 -23.82 -13.77 17.24
N TRP A 68 -23.98 -15.08 16.98
CA TRP A 68 -23.31 -15.73 15.85
C TRP A 68 -23.84 -15.24 14.49
N ARG A 69 -25.13 -14.90 14.38
CA ARG A 69 -25.69 -14.32 13.15
C ARG A 69 -25.18 -12.90 12.94
N SER A 70 -25.21 -12.06 13.97
CA SER A 70 -24.70 -10.69 13.88
C SER A 70 -23.20 -10.67 13.55
N ALA A 71 -22.41 -11.56 14.13
CA ALA A 71 -21.00 -11.67 13.78
C ALA A 71 -20.78 -12.09 12.32
N LEU A 72 -21.63 -12.99 11.80
CA LEU A 72 -21.56 -13.40 10.39
C LEU A 72 -21.86 -12.23 9.46
N GLU A 73 -22.91 -11.45 9.74
CA GLU A 73 -23.29 -10.27 8.97
C GLU A 73 -22.18 -9.22 8.95
N VAL A 74 -21.58 -8.92 10.11
CA VAL A 74 -20.46 -7.97 10.21
C VAL A 74 -19.26 -8.45 9.40
N LEU A 75 -18.90 -9.73 9.48
CA LEU A 75 -17.76 -10.27 8.73
C LEU A 75 -18.01 -10.30 7.21
N GLN A 76 -19.23 -10.60 6.78
CA GLN A 76 -19.60 -10.54 5.37
C GLN A 76 -19.53 -9.12 4.82
N GLN A 77 -20.06 -8.14 5.57
CA GLN A 77 -19.95 -6.73 5.21
C GLN A 77 -18.50 -6.27 5.13
N ALA A 78 -17.65 -6.71 6.07
CA ALA A 78 -16.23 -6.40 6.04
C ALA A 78 -15.51 -7.03 4.84
N GLU A 79 -15.85 -8.26 4.45
CA GLU A 79 -15.28 -8.94 3.28
C GLU A 79 -15.68 -8.23 1.97
N GLU A 80 -16.94 -7.82 1.84
CA GLU A 80 -17.43 -7.02 0.71
C GLU A 80 -16.74 -5.64 0.66
N ALA A 81 -16.69 -4.93 1.78
CA ALA A 81 -16.03 -3.61 1.86
C ALA A 81 -14.53 -3.69 1.55
N MET A 82 -13.86 -4.79 1.93
CA MET A 82 -12.45 -5.00 1.60
C MET A 82 -12.24 -5.30 0.11
N ALA A 83 -13.13 -6.09 -0.51
CA ALA A 83 -13.08 -6.32 -1.95
C ALA A 83 -13.31 -5.04 -2.77
N ASP A 84 -14.19 -4.15 -2.29
CA ASP A 84 -14.42 -2.84 -2.86
C ASP A 84 -13.19 -1.93 -2.70
N TRP A 85 -12.57 -1.93 -1.51
CA TRP A 85 -11.35 -1.17 -1.25
C TRP A 85 -10.15 -1.66 -2.08
N ASP A 86 -9.97 -2.97 -2.24
CA ASP A 86 -8.91 -3.55 -3.08
C ASP A 86 -9.08 -3.16 -4.56
N SER A 87 -10.32 -3.07 -5.03
CA SER A 87 -10.64 -2.70 -6.41
C SER A 87 -10.51 -1.19 -6.66
N ASN A 88 -10.89 -0.38 -5.67
CA ASN A 88 -10.84 1.08 -5.76
C ASN A 88 -10.57 1.69 -4.37
N PRO A 89 -9.29 1.77 -3.95
CA PRO A 89 -8.95 2.40 -2.69
C PRO A 89 -9.33 3.87 -2.73
N SER A 90 -9.53 4.47 -1.56
CA SER A 90 -9.88 5.90 -1.50
C SER A 90 -8.78 6.76 -2.13
N GLU A 91 -9.17 7.91 -2.67
CA GLU A 91 -8.23 8.86 -3.30
C GLU A 91 -7.15 9.32 -2.33
N GLU A 92 -7.45 9.40 -1.03
CA GLU A 92 -6.47 9.73 0.02
C GLU A 92 -5.31 8.72 0.04
N TYR A 93 -5.61 7.41 0.03
CA TYR A 93 -4.57 6.38 -0.01
C TYR A 93 -3.79 6.41 -1.31
N LYS A 94 -4.44 6.58 -2.46
CA LYS A 94 -3.75 6.71 -3.75
C LYS A 94 -2.77 7.88 -3.75
N THR A 95 -3.20 9.02 -3.19
CA THR A 95 -2.35 10.21 -3.06
C THR A 95 -1.15 9.92 -2.17
N LEU A 96 -1.37 9.32 -0.99
CA LEU A 96 -0.27 8.97 -0.08
C LEU A 96 0.76 8.05 -0.72
N PHE A 97 0.34 7.01 -1.45
CA PHE A 97 1.26 6.12 -2.15
C PHE A 97 2.02 6.83 -3.28
N ALA A 98 1.34 7.70 -4.03
CA ALA A 98 2.01 8.52 -5.05
C ALA A 98 3.05 9.47 -4.45
N GLU A 99 2.76 10.08 -3.29
CA GLU A 99 3.71 10.91 -2.55
C GLU A 99 4.92 10.11 -2.05
N ILE A 100 4.69 8.88 -1.55
CA ILE A 100 5.76 7.96 -1.15
C ILE A 100 6.65 7.62 -2.33
N ASP A 101 6.06 7.25 -3.48
CA ASP A 101 6.82 6.91 -4.69
C ASP A 101 7.63 8.11 -5.19
N GLN A 102 7.04 9.31 -5.17
CA GLN A 102 7.73 10.54 -5.53
C GLN A 102 8.90 10.83 -4.59
N ALA A 103 8.70 10.69 -3.28
CA ALA A 103 9.74 10.91 -2.28
C ALA A 103 10.88 9.90 -2.43
N ALA A 104 10.56 8.62 -2.65
CA ALA A 104 11.54 7.56 -2.86
C ALA A 104 12.38 7.80 -4.14
N ALA A 105 11.73 8.22 -5.23
CA ALA A 105 12.41 8.58 -6.47
C ALA A 105 13.34 9.80 -6.29
N ALA A 106 12.86 10.84 -5.61
CA ALA A 106 13.65 12.03 -5.32
C ALA A 106 14.88 11.72 -4.44
N TYR A 107 14.70 10.86 -3.43
CA TYR A 107 15.79 10.43 -2.55
C TYR A 107 16.84 9.61 -3.30
N SER A 108 16.41 8.67 -4.13
CA SER A 108 17.31 7.85 -4.97
C SER A 108 18.12 8.73 -5.93
N ALA A 109 17.47 9.70 -6.59
CA ALA A 109 18.15 10.66 -7.45
C ALA A 109 19.16 11.54 -6.68
N SER A 110 18.86 11.88 -5.41
CA SER A 110 19.79 12.62 -4.56
C SER A 110 21.04 11.79 -4.22
N ILE A 111 20.87 10.50 -3.93
CA ILE A 111 22.00 9.59 -3.67
C ILE A 111 22.90 9.50 -4.91
N GLU A 112 22.32 9.31 -6.09
CA GLU A 112 23.10 9.24 -7.33
C GLU A 112 23.89 10.53 -7.60
N ARG A 113 23.29 11.70 -7.32
CA ARG A 113 24.00 12.99 -7.40
C ARG A 113 25.14 13.05 -6.38
N GLY A 114 24.91 12.56 -5.16
CA GLY A 114 25.94 12.47 -4.12
C GLY A 114 27.16 11.65 -4.56
N PHE A 115 26.93 10.47 -5.17
CA PHE A 115 28.02 9.66 -5.70
C PHE A 115 28.79 10.36 -6.81
N LYS A 116 28.10 10.99 -7.76
CA LYS A 116 28.75 11.77 -8.84
C LYS A 116 29.59 12.91 -8.28
N LEU A 117 29.09 13.63 -7.29
CA LEU A 117 29.83 14.72 -6.65
C LEU A 117 31.05 14.20 -5.90
N SER A 118 30.93 13.07 -5.21
CA SER A 118 32.05 12.43 -4.52
C SER A 118 33.16 12.02 -5.49
N ASP A 119 32.81 11.44 -6.64
CA ASP A 119 33.77 11.07 -7.69
C ASP A 119 34.47 12.31 -8.28
N GLN A 120 33.73 13.41 -8.48
CA GLN A 120 34.30 14.68 -8.91
C GLN A 120 35.29 15.27 -7.88
N LEU A 121 34.96 15.19 -6.59
CA LEU A 121 35.85 15.67 -5.52
C LEU A 121 37.14 14.86 -5.43
N LEU A 122 37.07 13.54 -5.62
CA LEU A 122 38.26 12.68 -5.63
C LEU A 122 39.19 13.06 -6.79
N ARG A 123 38.64 13.20 -8.01
CA ARG A 123 39.44 13.62 -9.17
C ARG A 123 40.07 14.99 -8.97
N ALA A 124 39.32 15.95 -8.43
CA ALA A 124 39.86 17.27 -8.13
C ALA A 124 40.98 17.23 -7.08
N ALA A 125 40.90 16.32 -6.11
CA ALA A 125 41.95 16.12 -5.12
C ALA A 125 43.21 15.51 -5.76
N ASP A 126 43.05 14.50 -6.61
CA ASP A 126 44.16 13.87 -7.36
C ASP A 126 44.86 14.90 -8.27
N ASP A 127 44.09 15.73 -8.99
CA ASP A 127 44.62 16.79 -9.84
C ASP A 127 45.41 17.84 -9.03
N LEU A 128 44.92 18.20 -7.84
CA LEU A 128 45.62 19.12 -6.94
C LEU A 128 46.92 18.53 -6.39
N GLU A 129 46.93 17.24 -6.06
CA GLU A 129 48.13 16.54 -5.60
C GLU A 129 49.19 16.48 -6.72
N ALA A 130 48.78 16.16 -7.94
CA ALA A 130 49.65 16.18 -9.11
C ALA A 130 50.25 17.58 -9.33
N PHE A 131 49.41 18.62 -9.32
CA PHE A 131 49.86 20.00 -9.48
C PHE A 131 50.81 20.46 -8.36
N ALA A 132 50.56 20.06 -7.11
CA ALA A 132 51.45 20.35 -6.00
C ALA A 132 52.82 19.67 -6.17
N GLY A 133 52.84 18.43 -6.67
CA GLY A 133 54.08 17.71 -6.99
C GLY A 133 54.90 18.38 -8.09
N GLU A 134 54.23 18.86 -9.14
CA GLU A 134 54.87 19.63 -10.22
C GLU A 134 55.51 20.91 -9.69
N LEU A 135 54.77 21.71 -8.91
CA LEU A 135 55.29 22.94 -8.31
C LEU A 135 56.45 22.70 -7.35
N GLN A 136 56.42 21.61 -6.58
CA GLN A 136 57.54 21.25 -5.71
C GLN A 136 58.79 20.92 -6.53
N THR A 137 58.63 20.14 -7.60
CA THR A 137 59.73 19.79 -8.51
C THR A 137 60.33 21.04 -9.14
N GLU A 138 59.50 21.94 -9.68
CA GLU A 138 59.95 23.21 -10.26
C GLU A 138 60.68 24.09 -9.24
N ALA A 139 60.18 24.17 -8.00
CA ALA A 139 60.83 24.93 -6.94
C ALA A 139 62.22 24.36 -6.58
N GLU A 140 62.37 23.02 -6.57
CA GLU A 140 63.65 22.35 -6.33
C GLU A 140 64.65 22.61 -7.47
N GLU A 141 64.19 22.58 -8.72
CA GLU A 141 65.01 22.92 -9.89
C GLU A 141 65.50 24.37 -9.85
N LEU A 142 64.60 25.32 -9.58
CA LEU A 142 64.95 26.75 -9.45
C LEU A 142 65.97 26.98 -8.34
N LYS A 143 65.81 26.30 -7.20
CA LYS A 143 66.77 26.36 -6.09
C LYS A 143 68.14 25.82 -6.50
N ALA A 144 68.19 24.74 -7.27
CA ALA A 144 69.45 24.19 -7.78
C ALA A 144 70.14 25.18 -8.75
N ILE A 145 69.39 25.77 -9.69
CA ILE A 145 69.90 26.78 -10.62
C ILE A 145 70.45 28.00 -9.88
N GLU A 146 69.74 28.47 -8.86
CA GLU A 146 70.17 29.60 -8.04
C GLU A 146 71.50 29.30 -7.33
N GLN A 147 71.63 28.12 -6.72
CA GLN A 147 72.86 27.72 -6.03
C GLN A 147 74.06 27.65 -6.97
N VAL A 148 73.89 27.08 -8.16
CA VAL A 148 74.94 27.03 -9.19
C VAL A 148 75.34 28.45 -9.61
N SER A 149 74.34 29.31 -9.87
CA SER A 149 74.56 30.71 -10.24
C SER A 149 75.33 31.48 -9.16
N ARG A 150 74.98 31.29 -7.87
CA ARG A 150 75.69 31.90 -6.74
C ARG A 150 77.14 31.42 -6.65
N ARG A 151 77.41 30.12 -6.86
CA ARG A 151 78.78 29.57 -6.87
C ARG A 151 79.62 30.17 -8.00
N GLN A 152 79.07 30.24 -9.21
CA GLN A 152 79.77 30.84 -10.35
C GLN A 152 80.11 32.32 -10.12
N ARG A 153 79.18 33.11 -9.54
CA ARG A 153 79.45 34.51 -9.18
C ARG A 153 80.60 34.62 -8.18
N ARG A 154 80.63 33.76 -7.16
CA ARG A 154 81.72 33.75 -6.16
C ARG A 154 83.08 33.41 -6.78
N VAL A 155 83.13 32.42 -7.67
CA VAL A 155 84.38 32.07 -8.38
C VAL A 155 84.85 33.22 -9.26
N ARG A 156 83.95 33.87 -10.01
CA ARG A 156 84.28 35.04 -10.82
C ARG A 156 84.73 36.25 -10.02
N SER A 157 84.27 36.44 -8.78
CA SER A 157 84.71 37.54 -7.92
C SER A 157 86.06 37.29 -7.23
N LEU A 158 86.57 36.06 -7.26
CA LEU A 158 87.84 35.67 -6.62
C LEU A 158 89.01 35.56 -7.62
N ASN A 159 88.73 35.63 -8.93
CA ASN A 159 89.71 35.73 -10.02
C ASN A 159 89.83 37.17 -10.50
#